data_AF-A0A937XIB4-F1
#
_entry.id   AF-A0A937XIB4-F1
#
_cell.length_a   1.000
_cell.length_b   1.000
_cell.length_c   1.000
_cell.angle_alpha   90.00
_cell.angle_beta   90.00
_cell.angle_gamma   90.00
#
_symmetry.space_group_name_H-M   'P 1'
#
loop_
_entity.id
_entity.type
_entity.pdbx_description
1 polymer ?
#
loop_
_entity_poly.entity_id
_entity_poly.type
_entity_poly.pdbx_seq_one_letter_code
_entity_poly.pdbx_strand_id
1 'polypeptide(L)'
;MSKAARESLFTIAYVAVALIAVVIVGYLTFRRQFFHFPRPMLPFLVVGLTGSLMYAIVQMRGAGLAILTILLLLLAQVAMTPPIRPATLAAAVIFALPVGFALLAGAYAQKLLARFKIGRFVVMGVIVAAGYGLMMLLFLVRSRYDVRMGPVFSQAFMGLKLGAAMGLGFELVDLIGPRLKREPKRPAPGP
;
A
#
# COMPACT_ATOMS: atom_id res chain seq x y z
N MET A 1 -6.92 -29.37 -0.60
CA MET A 1 -6.91 -28.08 -1.33
C MET A 1 -5.53 -27.91 -2.00
N SER A 2 -5.47 -27.59 -3.29
CA SER A 2 -4.19 -27.43 -4.00
C SER A 2 -3.43 -26.20 -3.49
N LYS A 3 -2.09 -26.19 -3.62
CA LYS A 3 -1.24 -25.04 -3.25
C LYS A 3 -1.70 -23.75 -3.93
N ALA A 4 -2.02 -23.83 -5.23
CA ALA A 4 -2.54 -22.72 -6.00
C ALA A 4 -3.88 -22.19 -5.47
N ALA A 5 -4.82 -23.08 -5.11
CA ALA A 5 -6.10 -22.66 -4.55
C ALA A 5 -5.93 -21.93 -3.21
N ARG A 6 -4.99 -22.38 -2.36
CA ARG A 6 -4.68 -21.71 -1.09
C ARG A 6 -4.06 -20.33 -1.31
N GLU A 7 -3.10 -20.19 -2.23
CA GLU A 7 -2.48 -18.90 -2.57
C GLU A 7 -3.51 -17.90 -3.13
N SER A 8 -4.42 -18.35 -3.98
CA SER A 8 -5.51 -17.52 -4.49
C SER A 8 -6.45 -17.05 -3.37
N LEU A 9 -6.84 -17.94 -2.45
CA LEU A 9 -7.73 -17.59 -1.35
C LEU A 9 -7.10 -16.55 -0.40
N PHE A 10 -5.80 -16.67 -0.10
CA PHE A 10 -5.09 -15.65 0.68
C PHE A 10 -4.98 -14.32 -0.05
N THR A 11 -4.70 -14.35 -1.35
CA THR A 11 -4.65 -13.12 -2.17
C THR A 11 -5.99 -12.40 -2.12
N ILE A 12 -7.10 -13.14 -2.29
CA ILE A 12 -8.45 -12.59 -2.18
C ILE A 12 -8.69 -12.02 -0.78
N ALA A 13 -8.29 -12.72 0.29
CA ALA A 13 -8.43 -12.23 1.66
C ALA A 13 -7.66 -10.92 1.89
N TYR A 14 -6.39 -10.83 1.46
CA TYR A 14 -5.62 -9.60 1.59
C TYR A 14 -6.24 -8.44 0.81
N VAL A 15 -6.71 -8.70 -0.42
CA VAL A 15 -7.39 -7.70 -1.24
C VAL A 15 -8.67 -7.24 -0.55
N ALA A 16 -9.53 -8.16 -0.12
CA ALA A 16 -10.80 -7.84 0.52
C ALA A 16 -10.60 -6.99 1.79
N VAL A 17 -9.67 -7.40 2.66
CA VAL A 17 -9.44 -6.68 3.92
C VAL A 17 -8.80 -5.31 3.68
N ALA A 18 -7.90 -5.18 2.70
CA ALA A 18 -7.37 -3.87 2.33
C ALA A 18 -8.45 -2.94 1.76
N LEU A 19 -9.34 -3.45 0.89
CA LEU A 19 -10.45 -2.66 0.36
C LEU A 19 -11.40 -2.21 1.47
N ILE A 20 -11.72 -3.09 2.42
CA ILE A 20 -12.51 -2.73 3.61
C ILE A 20 -11.79 -1.63 4.42
N ALA A 21 -10.49 -1.79 4.66
CA ALA A 21 -9.69 -0.79 5.38
C ALA A 21 -9.70 0.58 4.68
N VAL A 22 -9.59 0.59 3.35
CA VAL A 22 -9.64 1.81 2.53
C VAL A 22 -11.01 2.47 2.62
N VAL A 23 -12.10 1.70 2.53
CA VAL A 23 -13.46 2.23 2.65
C VAL A 23 -13.69 2.81 4.05
N ILE A 24 -13.23 2.13 5.11
CA ILE A 24 -13.34 2.62 6.49
C ILE A 24 -12.54 3.92 6.66
N VAL A 25 -11.26 3.96 6.25
CA VAL A 25 -10.41 5.15 6.40
C VAL A 25 -10.93 6.30 5.55
N GLY A 26 -11.38 6.02 4.33
CA GLY A 26 -12.00 6.99 3.43
C GLY A 26 -13.28 7.57 4.02
N TYR A 27 -14.17 6.72 4.53
CA TYR A 27 -15.39 7.15 5.22
C TYR A 27 -15.09 7.98 6.47
N LEU A 28 -14.13 7.56 7.30
CA LEU A 28 -13.77 8.33 8.51
C LEU A 28 -13.16 9.68 8.19
N THR A 29 -12.46 9.81 7.06
CA THR A 29 -11.75 11.03 6.71
C THR A 29 -12.62 12.01 5.92
N PHE A 30 -13.42 11.52 4.97
CA PHE A 30 -14.28 12.36 4.12
C PHE A 30 -15.76 12.34 4.53
N ARG A 31 -16.13 11.55 5.56
CA ARG A 31 -17.50 11.39 6.09
C ARG A 31 -18.51 11.16 4.95
N ARG A 32 -19.59 11.96 4.92
CA ARG A 32 -20.65 11.86 3.92
C ARG A 32 -20.16 12.14 2.49
N GLN A 33 -19.07 12.90 2.31
CA GLN A 33 -18.56 13.25 0.98
C GLN A 33 -17.89 12.07 0.26
N PHE A 34 -17.47 11.03 1.00
CA PHE A 34 -16.77 9.88 0.43
C PHE A 34 -17.57 9.14 -0.64
N PHE A 35 -18.87 8.93 -0.40
CA PHE A 35 -19.76 8.21 -1.31
C PHE A 35 -20.47 9.12 -2.32
N HIS A 36 -20.50 10.43 -2.07
CA HIS A 36 -21.18 11.39 -2.95
C HIS A 36 -20.29 11.89 -4.09
N PHE A 37 -18.95 11.85 -3.92
CA PHE A 37 -18.01 12.26 -4.95
C PHE A 37 -17.07 11.10 -5.31
N PRO A 38 -17.06 10.62 -6.57
CA PRO A 38 -16.19 9.52 -6.98
C PRO A 38 -14.70 9.93 -7.02
N ARG A 39 -14.41 11.25 -7.11
CA ARG A 39 -13.06 11.80 -7.24
C ARG A 39 -12.12 11.42 -6.08
N PRO A 40 -12.49 11.55 -4.79
CA PRO A 40 -11.64 11.10 -3.68
C PRO A 40 -11.62 9.57 -3.52
N MET A 41 -12.67 8.85 -3.92
CA MET A 41 -12.78 7.41 -3.68
C MET A 41 -11.84 6.58 -4.56
N LEU A 42 -11.72 6.92 -5.85
CA LEU A 42 -10.92 6.16 -6.81
C LEU A 42 -9.43 6.06 -6.45
N PRO A 43 -8.72 7.16 -6.12
CA PRO A 43 -7.30 7.08 -5.74
C PRO A 43 -7.08 6.23 -4.49
N PHE A 44 -8.01 6.28 -3.53
CA PHE A 44 -7.96 5.47 -2.32
C PHE A 44 -8.07 3.97 -2.62
N LEU A 45 -9.04 3.59 -3.46
CA LEU A 45 -9.22 2.21 -3.89
C LEU A 45 -8.01 1.70 -4.66
N VAL A 46 -7.45 2.52 -5.56
CA VAL A 46 -6.25 2.16 -6.31
C VAL A 46 -5.07 1.93 -5.36
N VAL A 47 -4.82 2.82 -4.40
CA VAL A 47 -3.73 2.63 -3.42
C VAL A 47 -3.95 1.37 -2.57
N GLY A 48 -5.18 1.15 -2.10
CA GLY A 48 -5.54 -0.05 -1.35
C GLY A 48 -5.32 -1.35 -2.12
N LEU A 49 -5.81 -1.38 -3.35
CA LEU A 49 -5.63 -2.52 -4.26
C LEU A 49 -4.15 -2.75 -4.54
N THR A 50 -3.40 -1.71 -4.92
CA THR A 50 -1.96 -1.80 -5.15
C THR A 50 -1.24 -2.32 -3.91
N GLY A 51 -1.48 -1.76 -2.74
CA GLY A 51 -0.80 -2.17 -1.51
C GLY A 51 -1.11 -3.61 -1.10
N SER A 52 -2.35 -4.08 -1.31
CA SER A 52 -2.73 -5.47 -1.04
C SER A 52 -2.12 -6.47 -2.01
N LEU A 53 -2.09 -6.16 -3.31
CA LEU A 53 -1.42 -6.96 -4.32
C LEU A 53 0.08 -7.00 -4.06
N MET A 54 0.68 -5.85 -3.72
CA MET A 54 2.09 -5.75 -3.39
C MET A 54 2.43 -6.60 -2.16
N TYR A 55 1.61 -6.55 -1.12
CA TYR A 55 1.77 -7.40 0.06
C TYR A 55 1.66 -8.90 -0.28
N ALA A 56 0.62 -9.29 -1.01
CA ALA A 56 0.41 -10.68 -1.41
C ALA A 56 1.59 -11.20 -2.27
N ILE A 57 2.08 -10.40 -3.21
CA ILE A 57 3.24 -10.72 -4.05
C ILE A 57 4.50 -10.87 -3.21
N VAL A 58 4.78 -9.90 -2.33
CA VAL A 58 5.96 -9.94 -1.45
C VAL A 58 5.93 -11.18 -0.56
N GLN A 59 4.75 -11.60 -0.08
CA GLN A 59 4.64 -12.84 0.69
C GLN A 59 4.83 -14.11 -0.15
N MET A 60 4.21 -14.20 -1.33
CA MET A 60 4.12 -15.45 -2.09
C MET A 60 5.21 -15.64 -3.15
N ARG A 61 5.58 -14.59 -3.88
CA ARG A 61 6.36 -14.68 -5.13
C ARG A 61 7.69 -13.92 -5.12
N GLY A 62 7.93 -13.10 -4.09
CA GLY A 62 9.19 -12.37 -3.92
C GLY A 62 9.21 -10.97 -4.55
N ALA A 63 10.39 -10.35 -4.55
CA ALA A 63 10.60 -8.92 -4.78
C ALA A 63 10.25 -8.41 -6.18
N GLY A 64 10.63 -9.18 -7.21
CA GLY A 64 10.67 -8.69 -8.59
C GLY A 64 9.30 -8.28 -9.12
N LEU A 65 8.25 -9.03 -8.79
CA LEU A 65 6.89 -8.73 -9.25
C LEU A 65 6.24 -7.55 -8.49
N ALA A 66 6.76 -7.19 -7.33
CA ALA A 66 6.21 -6.09 -6.55
C ALA A 66 6.52 -4.73 -7.21
N ILE A 67 7.64 -4.61 -7.93
CA ILE A 67 7.97 -3.40 -8.71
C ILE A 67 6.94 -3.16 -9.81
N LEU A 68 6.41 -4.22 -10.44
CA LEU A 68 5.35 -4.09 -11.45
C LEU A 68 4.08 -3.44 -10.87
N THR A 69 3.80 -3.62 -9.57
CA THR A 69 2.66 -2.96 -8.94
C THR A 69 2.86 -1.46 -8.76
N ILE A 70 4.10 -0.98 -8.66
CA ILE A 70 4.41 0.46 -8.69
C ILE A 70 4.17 1.02 -10.10
N LEU A 71 4.57 0.27 -11.14
CA LEU A 71 4.28 0.65 -12.52
C LEU A 71 2.76 0.68 -12.78
N LEU A 72 2.01 -0.31 -12.28
CA LEU A 72 0.55 -0.31 -12.36
C LEU A 72 -0.07 0.88 -11.61
N LEU A 73 0.45 1.24 -10.43
CA LEU A 73 0.02 2.44 -9.70
C LEU A 73 0.25 3.71 -10.53
N LEU A 74 1.41 3.83 -11.16
CA LEU A 74 1.73 4.95 -12.05
C LEU A 74 0.75 5.02 -13.22
N LEU A 75 0.51 3.90 -13.92
CA LEU A 75 -0.41 3.84 -15.05
C LEU A 75 -1.86 4.16 -14.62
N ALA A 76 -2.29 3.65 -13.46
CA ALA A 76 -3.60 3.98 -12.91
C ALA A 76 -3.74 5.47 -12.61
N GLN A 77 -2.69 6.11 -12.07
CA GLN A 77 -2.70 7.56 -11.84
C GLN A 77 -2.79 8.35 -13.15
N VAL A 78 -2.00 7.97 -14.16
CA VAL A 78 -2.06 8.61 -15.49
C VAL A 78 -3.47 8.47 -16.10
N ALA A 79 -4.09 7.30 -15.98
CA ALA A 79 -5.44 7.05 -16.48
C ALA A 79 -6.52 7.85 -15.74
N MET A 80 -6.34 8.09 -14.43
CA MET A 80 -7.26 8.89 -13.62
C MET A 80 -7.11 10.41 -13.80
N THR A 81 -6.04 10.89 -14.45
CA THR A 81 -5.77 12.31 -14.67
C THR A 81 -5.69 12.70 -16.16
N PRO A 82 -6.78 12.54 -16.94
CA PRO A 82 -6.82 13.06 -18.29
C PRO A 82 -6.83 14.61 -18.30
N PRO A 83 -6.25 15.27 -19.31
CA PRO A 83 -5.54 14.73 -20.47
C PRO A 83 -4.07 14.34 -20.18
N ILE A 84 -3.54 13.39 -20.96
CA ILE A 84 -2.13 12.95 -20.88
C ILE A 84 -1.23 14.07 -21.40
N ARG A 85 -0.52 14.74 -20.49
CA ARG A 85 0.42 15.83 -20.75
C ARG A 85 1.69 15.61 -19.93
N PRO A 86 2.85 16.19 -20.30
CA PRO A 86 4.08 16.05 -19.52
C PRO A 86 3.91 16.46 -18.05
N ALA A 87 3.08 17.47 -17.78
CA ALA A 87 2.77 17.91 -16.42
C ALA A 87 1.97 16.87 -15.61
N THR A 88 0.98 16.20 -16.21
CA THR A 88 0.18 15.16 -15.54
C THR A 88 0.99 13.88 -15.33
N LEU A 89 1.85 13.52 -16.29
CA LEU A 89 2.80 12.42 -16.13
C LEU A 89 3.72 12.66 -14.93
N ALA A 90 4.29 13.86 -14.80
CA ALA A 90 5.18 14.17 -13.71
C ALA A 90 4.47 14.21 -12.34
N ALA A 91 3.22 14.67 -12.28
CA ALA A 91 2.41 14.58 -11.08
C ALA A 91 2.14 13.11 -10.69
N ALA A 92 1.82 12.26 -11.67
CA ALA A 92 1.63 10.83 -11.46
C ALA A 92 2.91 10.15 -10.94
N VAL A 93 4.10 10.54 -11.43
CA VAL A 93 5.40 10.04 -10.93
C VAL A 93 5.65 10.48 -9.49
N ILE A 94 5.40 11.76 -9.18
CA ILE A 94 5.56 12.31 -7.81
C ILE A 94 4.61 11.64 -6.81
N PHE A 95 3.45 11.17 -7.28
CA PHE A 95 2.55 10.34 -6.49
C PHE A 95 3.05 8.90 -6.37
N ALA A 96 3.21 8.23 -7.50
CA ALA A 96 3.34 6.78 -7.55
C ALA A 96 4.67 6.28 -6.99
N LEU A 97 5.77 7.02 -7.17
CA LEU A 97 7.06 6.58 -6.65
C LEU A 97 7.12 6.63 -5.12
N PRO A 98 6.92 7.77 -4.43
CA PRO A 98 7.02 7.79 -2.96
C PRO A 98 6.00 6.87 -2.29
N VAL A 99 4.75 6.87 -2.77
CA VAL A 99 3.70 6.01 -2.22
C VAL A 99 3.95 4.54 -2.53
N GLY A 100 4.32 4.21 -3.78
CA GLY A 100 4.60 2.84 -4.19
C GLY A 100 5.80 2.24 -3.45
N PHE A 101 6.89 3.00 -3.28
CA PHE A 101 8.04 2.55 -2.49
C PHE A 101 7.69 2.42 -1.01
N ALA A 102 6.87 3.31 -0.45
CA ALA A 102 6.41 3.19 0.92
C ALA A 102 5.54 1.93 1.14
N LEU A 103 4.62 1.63 0.22
CA LEU A 103 3.86 0.39 0.26
C LEU A 103 4.76 -0.85 0.17
N LEU A 104 5.79 -0.79 -0.68
CA LEU A 104 6.73 -1.89 -0.85
C LEU A 104 7.56 -2.11 0.41
N ALA A 105 8.13 -1.05 0.96
CA ALA A 105 8.85 -1.06 2.22
C ALA A 105 7.94 -1.54 3.37
N GLY A 106 6.69 -1.10 3.41
CA GLY A 106 5.69 -1.55 4.38
C GLY A 106 5.40 -3.04 4.28
N ALA A 107 5.24 -3.57 3.06
CA ALA A 107 5.04 -4.99 2.82
C ALA A 107 6.26 -5.83 3.27
N TYR A 108 7.48 -5.35 3.01
CA TYR A 108 8.69 -5.98 3.52
C TYR A 108 8.81 -5.92 5.03
N ALA A 109 8.50 -4.77 5.64
CA ALA A 109 8.53 -4.60 7.08
C ALA A 109 7.57 -5.59 7.75
N GLN A 110 6.34 -5.73 7.22
CA GLN A 110 5.37 -6.72 7.68
C GLN A 110 5.90 -8.16 7.58
N LYS A 111 6.56 -8.50 6.47
CA LYS A 111 7.17 -9.82 6.26
C LYS A 111 8.37 -10.08 7.18
N LEU A 112 9.19 -9.06 7.43
CA LEU A 112 10.37 -9.15 8.30
C LEU A 112 9.96 -9.25 9.77
N LEU A 113 8.95 -8.48 10.15
CA LEU A 113 8.39 -8.44 11.50
C LEU A 113 7.41 -9.57 11.78
N ALA A 114 7.21 -10.53 10.87
CA ALA A 114 6.28 -11.66 11.05
C ALA A 114 6.56 -12.52 12.30
N ARG A 115 7.71 -12.35 12.96
CA ARG A 115 8.01 -12.95 14.28
C ARG A 115 7.20 -12.30 15.40
N PHE A 116 6.91 -11.01 15.30
CA PHE A 116 6.08 -10.26 16.24
C PHE A 116 4.61 -10.48 15.88
N LYS A 117 3.83 -11.02 16.82
CA LYS A 117 2.43 -11.36 16.58
C LYS A 117 1.54 -10.13 16.43
N ILE A 118 1.86 -9.04 17.12
CA ILE A 118 1.03 -7.83 17.23
C ILE A 118 1.87 -6.58 17.00
N GLY A 119 1.29 -5.57 16.35
CA GLY A 119 1.86 -4.22 16.27
C GLY A 119 2.62 -3.92 14.98
N ARG A 120 2.66 -4.86 14.03
CA ARG A 120 3.32 -4.65 12.73
C ARG A 120 2.59 -3.59 11.92
N PHE A 121 1.28 -3.47 12.14
CA PHE A 121 0.44 -2.44 11.53
C PHE A 121 0.91 -1.01 11.84
N VAL A 122 1.49 -0.76 13.03
CA VAL A 122 2.02 0.56 13.40
C VAL A 122 3.20 0.92 12.51
N VAL A 123 4.13 -0.02 12.30
CA VAL A 123 5.30 0.17 11.44
C VAL A 123 4.86 0.44 10.00
N MET A 124 3.88 -0.33 9.49
CA MET A 124 3.31 -0.08 8.17
C MET A 124 2.66 1.30 8.07
N GLY A 125 1.91 1.72 9.09
CA GLY A 125 1.36 3.07 9.19
C GLY A 125 2.44 4.15 9.08
N VAL A 126 3.52 4.05 9.85
CA VAL A 126 4.62 5.03 9.85
C VAL A 126 5.32 5.11 8.49
N ILE A 127 5.59 3.96 7.86
CA ILE A 127 6.24 3.92 6.55
C ILE A 127 5.34 4.58 5.48
N VAL A 128 4.04 4.25 5.47
CA VAL A 128 3.09 4.83 4.50
C VAL A 128 2.89 6.32 4.78
N ALA A 129 2.86 6.75 6.05
CA ALA A 129 2.83 8.16 6.43
C ALA A 129 4.02 8.94 5.85
N ALA A 130 5.23 8.39 5.94
CA ALA A 130 6.43 8.99 5.36
C ALA A 130 6.33 9.10 3.83
N GLY A 131 5.81 8.07 3.15
CA GLY A 131 5.59 8.10 1.69
C GLY A 131 4.63 9.21 1.25
N TYR A 132 3.50 9.34 1.95
CA TYR A 132 2.52 10.41 1.68
C TYR A 132 3.05 11.81 2.03
N GLY A 133 3.78 11.94 3.13
CA GLY A 133 4.44 13.20 3.50
C GLY A 133 5.46 13.63 2.45
N LEU A 134 6.32 12.70 2.02
CA LEU A 134 7.33 12.95 0.98
C LEU A 134 6.69 13.32 -0.35
N MET A 135 5.65 12.60 -0.78
CA MET A 135 4.87 12.94 -1.97
C MET A 135 4.37 14.39 -1.91
N MET A 136 3.75 14.80 -0.80
CA MET A 136 3.21 16.15 -0.66
C MET A 136 4.32 17.21 -0.64
N LEU A 137 5.45 16.92 0.02
CA LEU A 137 6.61 17.80 0.01
C LEU A 137 7.16 18.00 -1.41
N LEU A 138 7.35 16.92 -2.18
CA LEU A 138 7.80 16.98 -3.57
C LEU A 138 6.83 17.75 -4.45
N PHE A 139 5.52 17.59 -4.22
CA PHE A 139 4.49 18.33 -4.95
C PHE A 139 4.54 19.84 -4.68
N LEU A 140 4.70 20.25 -3.41
CA LEU A 140 4.82 21.66 -3.03
C LEU A 140 6.09 22.30 -3.62
N VAL A 141 7.24 21.61 -3.49
CA VAL A 141 8.53 22.06 -4.03
C VAL A 141 8.45 22.22 -5.55
N ARG A 142 7.89 21.24 -6.27
CA ARG A 142 7.71 21.31 -7.73
C ARG A 142 6.81 22.46 -8.15
N SER A 143 5.72 22.66 -7.43
CA SER A 143 4.69 23.64 -7.79
C SER A 143 5.06 25.07 -7.40
N ARG A 144 6.23 25.27 -6.78
CA ARG A 144 6.70 26.56 -6.25
C ARG A 144 5.69 27.24 -5.32
N TYR A 145 4.89 26.44 -4.61
CA TYR A 145 4.06 26.97 -3.53
C TYR A 145 4.91 27.17 -2.29
N ASP A 146 4.51 28.10 -1.42
CA ASP A 146 5.08 28.19 -0.08
C ASP A 146 5.02 26.83 0.60
N VAL A 147 6.16 26.35 1.08
CA VAL A 147 6.28 25.07 1.77
C VAL A 147 5.61 25.19 3.13
N ARG A 148 4.28 25.05 3.13
CA ARG A 148 3.48 25.00 4.34
C ARG A 148 3.48 23.55 4.85
N MET A 149 3.89 23.36 6.09
CA MET A 149 3.95 22.03 6.70
C MET A 149 2.56 21.44 7.00
N GLY A 150 1.53 22.28 7.14
CA GLY A 150 0.16 21.81 7.43
C GLY A 150 -0.35 20.77 6.41
N PRO A 151 -0.35 21.06 5.10
CA PRO A 151 -0.69 20.08 4.07
C PRO A 151 0.15 18.80 4.10
N VAL A 152 1.46 18.90 4.38
CA VAL A 152 2.37 17.74 4.48
C VAL A 152 1.96 16.84 5.64
N PHE A 153 1.75 17.41 6.83
CA PHE A 153 1.29 16.66 8.00
C PHE A 153 -0.10 16.05 7.80
N SER A 154 -1.02 16.76 7.14
CA SER A 154 -2.34 16.22 6.81
C SER A 154 -2.25 15.00 5.90
N GLN A 155 -1.37 15.04 4.88
CA GLN A 155 -1.16 13.89 3.99
C GLN A 155 -0.44 12.75 4.71
N ALA A 156 0.58 13.05 5.53
CA ALA A 156 1.26 12.04 6.34
C ALA A 156 0.29 11.34 7.30
N PHE A 157 -0.62 12.09 7.95
CA PHE A 157 -1.63 11.53 8.84
C PHE A 157 -2.65 10.66 8.10
N MET A 158 -3.01 11.02 6.86
CA MET A 158 -3.81 10.17 5.99
C MET A 158 -3.08 8.86 5.66
N GLY A 159 -1.80 8.95 5.27
CA GLY A 159 -0.94 7.79 5.05
C GLY A 159 -0.82 6.90 6.28
N LEU A 160 -0.71 7.49 7.47
CA LEU A 160 -0.68 6.77 8.75
C LEU A 160 -1.94 5.93 8.95
N LYS A 161 -3.13 6.54 8.81
CA LYS A 161 -4.41 5.84 8.98
C LYS A 161 -4.57 4.71 7.97
N LEU A 162 -4.28 4.99 6.70
CA LEU A 162 -4.41 4.02 5.62
C LEU A 162 -3.45 2.85 5.82
N GLY A 163 -2.17 3.13 6.06
CA GLY A 163 -1.15 2.12 6.29
C GLY A 163 -1.41 1.29 7.54
N ALA A 164 -1.86 1.92 8.63
CA ALA A 164 -2.23 1.21 9.86
C ALA A 164 -3.45 0.32 9.68
N ALA A 165 -4.51 0.80 9.01
CA ALA A 165 -5.71 0.01 8.78
C ALA A 165 -5.44 -1.19 7.84
N MET A 166 -4.69 -0.97 6.75
CA MET A 166 -4.27 -2.05 5.86
C MET A 166 -3.36 -3.05 6.58
N GLY A 167 -2.36 -2.55 7.33
CA GLY A 167 -1.43 -3.37 8.08
C GLY A 167 -2.13 -4.21 9.15
N LEU A 168 -3.13 -3.66 9.84
CA LEU A 168 -3.95 -4.39 10.81
C LEU A 168 -4.75 -5.48 10.10
N GLY A 169 -5.33 -5.13 8.95
CA GLY A 169 -6.02 -6.07 8.09
C GLY A 169 -5.17 -7.27 7.68
N PHE A 170 -3.95 -7.01 7.20
CA PHE A 170 -3.00 -8.06 6.84
C PHE A 170 -2.58 -8.89 8.05
N GLU A 171 -2.35 -8.25 9.18
CA GLU A 171 -2.04 -8.92 10.45
C GLU A 171 -3.17 -9.87 10.88
N LEU A 172 -4.43 -9.48 10.74
CA LEU A 172 -5.59 -10.33 11.02
C LEU A 172 -5.67 -11.54 10.07
N VAL A 173 -5.44 -11.34 8.77
CA VAL A 173 -5.42 -12.44 7.80
C VAL A 173 -4.28 -13.42 8.10
N ASP A 174 -3.11 -12.91 8.46
CA ASP A 174 -1.95 -13.72 8.86
C ASP A 174 -2.21 -14.54 10.15
N LEU A 175 -3.01 -13.99 11.08
CA LEU A 175 -3.35 -14.67 12.34
C LEU A 175 -4.33 -15.82 12.14
N ILE A 176 -5.30 -15.66 11.22
CA ILE A 176 -6.32 -16.67 10.91
C ILE A 176 -5.77 -17.74 9.96
N GLY A 177 -4.85 -17.35 9.06
CA GLY A 177 -4.26 -18.26 8.09
C GLY A 177 -3.29 -19.27 8.72
N PRO A 178 -3.31 -20.56 8.31
CA PRO A 178 -2.23 -21.47 8.67
C PRO A 178 -0.91 -20.86 8.21
N ARG A 179 0.00 -20.58 9.16
CA ARG A 179 1.34 -20.04 8.88
C ARG A 179 1.90 -20.78 7.69
N LEU A 180 2.25 -20.07 6.62
CA LEU A 180 3.08 -20.61 5.55
C LEU A 180 4.41 -20.98 6.21
N LYS A 181 4.49 -22.20 6.76
CA LYS A 181 5.69 -22.80 7.31
C LYS A 181 6.70 -22.70 6.18
N ARG A 182 7.64 -21.76 6.31
CA ARG A 182 8.85 -21.76 5.50
C ARG A 182 9.48 -23.11 5.80
N GLU A 183 9.40 -24.04 4.86
CA GLU A 183 10.20 -25.24 4.97
C GLU A 183 11.64 -24.77 5.22
N PRO A 184 12.29 -25.22 6.30
CA PRO A 184 13.69 -24.93 6.49
C PRO A 184 14.37 -25.42 5.22
N LYS A 185 15.06 -24.51 4.52
CA LYS A 185 15.91 -24.84 3.38
C LYS A 185 16.81 -25.97 3.88
N ARG A 186 16.57 -27.21 3.42
CA ARG A 186 17.40 -28.35 3.84
C ARG A 186 18.84 -27.94 3.57
N PRO A 187 19.75 -28.08 4.55
CA PRO A 187 21.15 -27.83 4.29
C PRO A 187 21.53 -28.66 3.06
N ALA A 188 22.22 -28.02 2.11
CA ALA A 188 22.73 -28.74 0.95
C ALA A 188 23.52 -29.95 1.47
N PRO A 189 23.39 -31.14 0.85
CA PRO A 189 24.26 -32.25 1.20
C PRO A 189 25.70 -31.74 1.14
N GLY A 190 26.42 -31.88 2.25
CA GLY A 190 27.84 -31.54 2.30
C GLY A 190 28.62 -32.35 1.24
N PRO A 191 29.74 -31.82 0.74
CA PRO A 191 30.59 -32.51 -0.22
C PRO A 191 31.10 -33.85 0.31
#